data_AF-A0A6I4M065-F1
#
_entry.id   AF-A0A6I4M065-F1
#
_cell.length_a   1.000
_cell.length_b   1.000
_cell.length_c   1.000
_cell.angle_alpha   90.00
_cell.angle_beta   90.00
_cell.angle_gamma   90.00
#
_symmetry.space_group_name_H-M   'P 1'
#
loop_
_entity.id
_entity.type
_entity.pdbx_description
1 polymer ?
#
loop_
_entity_poly.entity_id
_entity_poly.type
_entity_poly.pdbx_seq_one_letter_code
_entity_poly.pdbx_strand_id
1 'polypeptide(L)'
;MRFEEAVALAGGPADEELVEACLTPDGASAVGGTLQSVGAVMRGLLKQTPFQDAIDLVITNSPSLRCGVTFLDDRRAAIFIPLGALARARALARRLLWHLDQRGPVIHMMGSAMDVRDFPWEIAPDLVVVFGADAEEDPGYWDRLDAFDRRTPAKRRREEAVNDMTCHCLLFLALHELAHIAQGHDQLARLAGSGDPRIRPDLDQTRLRRGMEVQADILAGQTLARILLLAPGQAGLAAKRPDVVFGRSGFATAMLFGMYDTHRKTVYEYDTGIYPHPIIRYEFSYESLQHVLEEQRHERRQRVEQASWLGWQDCIVAFNAMEFACLDGMYGSPPAGTQGGTGRYIPLTTLKYGAASALRPRMIEDSRLADEVERIVETLGDEEAGGTSPG
;
A
#
# COMPACT_ATOMS: atom_id res chain seq x y z
N MET A 1 -15.50 14.41 -16.86
CA MET A 1 -14.62 15.49 -16.33
C MET A 1 -13.41 15.61 -17.26
N ARG A 2 -12.89 16.82 -17.54
CA ARG A 2 -11.67 16.91 -18.36
C ARG A 2 -10.44 16.49 -17.55
N PHE A 3 -9.44 15.92 -18.22
CA PHE A 3 -8.21 15.44 -17.55
C PHE A 3 -7.49 16.57 -16.80
N GLU A 4 -7.39 17.75 -17.40
CA GLU A 4 -6.72 18.91 -16.82
C GLU A 4 -7.43 19.40 -15.55
N GLU A 5 -8.76 19.28 -15.51
CA GLU A 5 -9.56 19.62 -14.32
C GLU A 5 -9.30 18.61 -13.20
N ALA A 6 -9.26 17.32 -13.52
CA ALA A 6 -8.97 16.27 -12.54
C ALA A 6 -7.54 16.42 -11.96
N VAL A 7 -6.55 16.69 -12.82
CA VAL A 7 -5.17 16.96 -12.40
C VAL A 7 -5.11 18.20 -11.51
N ALA A 8 -5.80 19.28 -11.85
CA ALA A 8 -5.83 20.49 -11.03
C ALA A 8 -6.46 20.26 -9.65
N LEU A 9 -7.54 19.48 -9.58
CA LEU A 9 -8.17 19.09 -8.30
C LEU A 9 -7.25 18.22 -7.43
N ALA A 10 -6.35 17.45 -8.04
CA ALA A 10 -5.40 16.60 -7.33
C ALA A 10 -4.09 17.33 -6.95
N GLY A 11 -4.01 18.67 -7.11
CA GLY A 11 -2.86 19.50 -6.77
C GLY A 11 -2.00 19.96 -7.95
N GLY A 12 -2.40 19.65 -9.19
CA GLY A 12 -1.60 19.90 -10.39
C GLY A 12 -0.52 18.83 -10.61
N PRO A 13 0.09 18.77 -11.81
CA PRO A 13 1.20 17.85 -12.05
C PRO A 13 2.42 18.30 -11.24
N ALA A 14 3.15 17.34 -10.67
CA ALA A 14 4.48 17.63 -10.15
C ALA A 14 5.44 17.89 -11.33
N ASP A 15 6.11 19.04 -11.34
CA ASP A 15 7.14 19.31 -12.33
C ASP A 15 8.40 18.47 -12.07
N GLU A 16 9.22 18.29 -13.11
CA GLU A 16 10.41 17.44 -13.07
C GLU A 16 11.42 17.94 -12.02
N GLU A 17 11.59 19.26 -11.88
CA GLU A 17 12.51 19.88 -10.92
C GLU A 17 12.12 19.54 -9.47
N LEU A 18 10.83 19.62 -9.15
CA LEU A 18 10.30 19.29 -7.84
C LEU A 18 10.41 17.79 -7.54
N VAL A 19 10.13 16.93 -8.52
CA VAL A 19 10.29 15.47 -8.37
C VAL A 19 11.76 15.13 -8.11
N GLU A 20 12.70 15.74 -8.85
CA GLU A 20 14.14 15.56 -8.63
C GLU A 20 14.60 16.10 -7.27
N ALA A 21 14.08 17.25 -6.83
CA ALA A 21 14.39 17.81 -5.53
C ALA A 21 13.95 16.88 -4.39
N CYS A 22 12.77 16.26 -4.51
CA CYS A 22 12.26 15.35 -3.49
C CYS A 22 12.88 13.94 -3.55
N LEU A 23 13.20 13.44 -4.74
CA LEU A 23 13.61 12.04 -4.94
C LEU A 23 15.09 11.84 -5.27
N THR A 24 15.84 12.91 -5.54
CA THR A 24 17.12 12.95 -6.28
C THR A 24 16.97 12.65 -7.78
N PRO A 25 17.91 13.08 -8.64
CA PRO A 25 17.86 12.79 -10.08
C PRO A 25 17.79 11.28 -10.39
N ASP A 26 18.59 10.46 -9.68
CA ASP A 26 18.56 9.00 -9.86
C ASP A 26 17.21 8.41 -9.44
N GLY A 27 16.61 8.93 -8.36
CA GLY A 27 15.29 8.49 -7.88
C GLY A 27 14.16 8.90 -8.81
N ALA A 28 14.18 10.14 -9.31
CA ALA A 28 13.23 10.64 -10.30
C ALA A 28 13.29 9.83 -11.60
N SER A 29 14.50 9.53 -12.09
CA SER A 29 14.69 8.68 -13.27
C SER A 29 14.14 7.26 -13.05
N ALA A 30 14.40 6.67 -11.88
CA ALA A 30 13.89 5.33 -11.54
C ALA A 30 12.35 5.31 -11.51
N VAL A 31 11.73 6.28 -10.81
CA VAL A 31 10.27 6.45 -10.74
C VAL A 31 9.67 6.66 -12.14
N GLY A 32 10.30 7.49 -12.98
CA GLY A 32 9.88 7.69 -14.37
C GLY A 32 9.87 6.40 -15.18
N GLY A 33 10.92 5.57 -15.05
CA GLY A 33 10.97 4.24 -15.65
C GLY A 33 9.91 3.29 -15.10
N THR A 34 9.67 3.34 -13.79
CA THR A 34 8.62 2.54 -13.13
C THR A 34 7.22 2.91 -13.65
N LEU A 35 6.89 4.20 -13.77
CA LEU A 35 5.60 4.66 -14.31
C LEU A 35 5.36 4.15 -15.73
N GLN A 36 6.38 4.21 -16.59
CA GLN A 36 6.28 3.70 -17.96
C GLN A 36 5.96 2.20 -17.99
N SER A 37 6.53 1.44 -17.07
CA SER A 37 6.33 0.00 -16.97
C SER A 37 4.98 -0.37 -16.37
N VAL A 38 4.51 0.35 -15.35
CA VAL A 38 3.13 0.19 -14.86
C VAL A 38 2.15 0.48 -16.00
N GLY A 39 2.35 1.58 -16.74
CA GLY A 39 1.54 1.89 -17.91
C GLY A 39 1.55 0.78 -18.97
N ALA A 40 2.67 0.08 -19.17
CA ALA A 40 2.75 -1.07 -20.07
C ALA A 40 1.98 -2.29 -19.54
N VAL A 41 2.08 -2.58 -18.24
CA VAL A 41 1.35 -3.68 -17.59
C VAL A 41 -0.16 -3.42 -17.59
N MET A 42 -0.57 -2.19 -17.29
CA MET A 42 -1.96 -1.72 -17.34
C MET A 42 -2.57 -1.96 -18.71
N ARG A 43 -1.88 -1.55 -19.79
CA ARG A 43 -2.33 -1.81 -21.17
C ARG A 43 -2.46 -3.31 -21.49
N GLY A 44 -1.78 -4.19 -20.75
CA GLY A 44 -1.94 -5.64 -20.85
C GLY A 44 -3.18 -6.14 -20.12
N LEU A 45 -3.35 -5.74 -18.85
CA LEU A 45 -4.42 -6.18 -17.96
C LEU A 45 -5.80 -5.66 -18.39
N LEU A 46 -5.87 -4.41 -18.85
CA LEU A 46 -7.14 -3.73 -19.15
C LEU A 46 -7.77 -4.13 -20.48
N LYS A 47 -7.07 -4.93 -21.32
CA LYS A 47 -7.63 -5.46 -22.58
C LYS A 47 -8.93 -6.25 -22.37
N GLN A 48 -9.18 -6.71 -21.14
CA GLN A 48 -10.36 -7.49 -20.76
C GLN A 48 -11.39 -6.68 -19.96
N THR A 49 -11.16 -5.38 -19.73
CA THR A 49 -12.05 -4.49 -18.96
C THR A 49 -12.73 -3.48 -19.89
N PRO A 50 -13.85 -2.83 -19.49
CA PRO A 50 -14.46 -1.75 -20.28
C PRO A 50 -13.57 -0.49 -20.42
N PHE A 51 -12.53 -0.33 -19.60
CA PHE A 51 -11.57 0.78 -19.61
C PHE A 51 -10.45 0.62 -20.66
N GLN A 52 -10.79 0.10 -21.85
CA GLN A 52 -9.81 -0.28 -22.89
C GLN A 52 -9.00 0.90 -23.44
N ASP A 53 -9.49 2.14 -23.26
CA ASP A 53 -9.06 3.28 -24.07
C ASP A 53 -7.98 4.17 -23.42
N ALA A 54 -7.82 4.24 -22.08
CA ALA A 54 -6.60 4.72 -21.41
C ALA A 54 -6.76 4.78 -19.87
N ILE A 55 -5.73 4.35 -19.13
CA ILE A 55 -5.51 4.81 -17.75
C ILE A 55 -4.26 5.68 -17.71
N ASP A 56 -4.44 6.91 -17.24
CA ASP A 56 -3.38 7.90 -17.09
C ASP A 56 -2.78 7.79 -15.68
N LEU A 57 -1.46 7.65 -15.56
CA LEU A 57 -0.73 7.69 -14.29
C LEU A 57 -0.09 9.07 -14.13
N VAL A 58 -0.39 9.78 -13.05
CA VAL A 58 0.10 11.15 -12.85
C VAL A 58 0.67 11.33 -11.46
N ILE A 59 1.92 11.80 -11.37
CA ILE A 59 2.46 12.31 -10.10
C ILE A 59 1.94 13.73 -9.90
N THR A 60 1.29 13.99 -8.77
CA THR A 60 0.73 15.31 -8.47
C THR A 60 1.55 16.04 -7.43
N ASN A 61 1.56 17.37 -7.53
CA ASN A 61 2.18 18.24 -6.52
C ASN A 61 1.28 18.35 -5.28
N SER A 62 1.15 17.24 -4.57
CA SER A 62 0.36 17.15 -3.35
C SER A 62 1.21 16.56 -2.23
N PRO A 63 1.18 17.15 -1.01
CA PRO A 63 1.84 16.60 0.16
C PRO A 63 1.02 15.46 0.80
N SER A 64 -0.09 15.03 0.17
CA SER A 64 -0.93 13.94 0.67
C SER A 64 -0.19 12.59 0.69
N LEU A 65 -0.71 11.64 1.48
CA LEU A 65 -0.42 10.21 1.30
C LEU A 65 -1.45 9.54 0.39
N ARG A 66 -2.63 10.13 0.20
CA ARG A 66 -3.73 9.43 -0.45
C ARG A 66 -3.55 9.36 -1.96
N CYS A 67 -3.27 8.16 -2.48
CA CYS A 67 -3.49 7.87 -3.89
C CYS A 67 -4.99 7.84 -4.18
N GLY A 68 -5.37 8.16 -5.41
CA GLY A 68 -6.78 8.16 -5.78
C GLY A 68 -7.00 7.96 -7.26
N VAL A 69 -8.14 7.34 -7.55
CA VAL A 69 -8.68 7.19 -8.89
C VAL A 69 -9.69 8.29 -9.18
N THR A 70 -9.66 8.84 -10.39
CA THR A 70 -10.75 9.65 -10.92
C THR A 70 -11.16 9.12 -12.29
N PHE A 71 -12.43 8.79 -12.44
CA PHE A 71 -13.03 8.45 -13.73
C PHE A 71 -13.27 9.75 -14.53
N LEU A 72 -12.64 9.84 -15.69
CA LEU A 72 -12.78 10.99 -16.59
C LEU A 72 -14.07 10.85 -17.42
N ASP A 73 -14.33 9.62 -17.86
CA ASP A 73 -15.53 9.16 -18.55
C ASP A 73 -15.69 7.63 -18.33
N ASP A 74 -16.62 7.00 -19.04
CA ASP A 74 -16.95 5.57 -18.90
C ASP A 74 -15.83 4.62 -19.35
N ARG A 75 -14.78 5.13 -20.01
CA ARG A 75 -13.68 4.33 -20.58
C ARG A 75 -12.28 4.81 -20.21
N ARG A 76 -12.18 5.97 -19.53
CA ARG A 76 -10.92 6.56 -19.10
C ARG A 76 -10.90 6.87 -17.62
N ALA A 77 -9.79 6.52 -16.99
CA ALA A 77 -9.51 6.85 -15.60
C ALA A 77 -8.11 7.46 -15.47
N ALA A 78 -7.90 8.25 -14.43
CA ALA A 78 -6.60 8.71 -14.02
C ALA A 78 -6.31 8.22 -12.59
N ILE A 79 -5.09 7.74 -12.36
CA ILE A 79 -4.56 7.43 -11.03
C ILE A 79 -3.60 8.56 -10.65
N PHE A 80 -3.95 9.27 -9.59
CA PHE A 80 -3.16 10.35 -9.03
C PHE A 80 -2.30 9.81 -7.88
N ILE A 81 -1.00 9.99 -8.01
CA ILE A 81 0.01 9.58 -7.03
C ILE A 81 0.62 10.84 -6.45
N PRO A 82 0.30 11.22 -5.20
CA PRO A 82 0.87 12.40 -4.58
C PRO A 82 2.39 12.28 -4.46
N LEU A 83 3.13 13.34 -4.82
CA LEU A 83 4.57 13.40 -4.58
C LEU A 83 4.90 13.23 -3.10
N GLY A 84 4.03 13.67 -2.19
CA GLY A 84 4.15 13.49 -0.75
C GLY A 84 4.26 12.02 -0.33
N ALA A 85 3.57 11.10 -1.01
CA ALA A 85 3.69 9.66 -0.75
C ALA A 85 5.07 9.12 -1.10
N LEU A 86 5.61 9.52 -2.26
CA LEU A 86 6.92 9.07 -2.73
C LEU A 86 8.06 9.68 -1.90
N ALA A 87 7.97 10.99 -1.60
CA ALA A 87 8.97 11.70 -0.82
C ALA A 87 9.07 11.15 0.61
N ARG A 88 7.94 10.86 1.26
CA ARG A 88 7.94 10.20 2.58
C ARG A 88 8.48 8.78 2.52
N ALA A 89 8.06 7.98 1.53
CA ALA A 89 8.55 6.61 1.37
C ALA A 89 10.08 6.61 1.23
N ARG A 90 10.64 7.53 0.43
CA ARG A 90 12.08 7.73 0.30
C ARG A 90 12.74 8.10 1.62
N ALA A 91 12.28 9.15 2.28
CA ALA A 91 12.88 9.65 3.52
C ALA A 91 12.83 8.60 4.63
N LEU A 92 11.71 7.88 4.73
CA LEU A 92 11.53 6.77 5.67
C LEU A 92 12.45 5.60 5.33
N ALA A 93 12.53 5.17 4.07
CA ALA A 93 13.43 4.09 3.64
C ALA A 93 14.89 4.41 4.00
N ARG A 94 15.34 5.65 3.74
CA ARG A 94 16.69 6.12 4.12
C ARG A 94 16.90 6.00 5.62
N ARG A 95 15.95 6.50 6.42
CA ARG A 95 16.03 6.48 7.87
C ARG A 95 16.07 5.06 8.43
N LEU A 96 15.18 4.18 7.97
CA LEU A 96 15.11 2.78 8.42
C LEU A 96 16.39 2.01 8.06
N LEU A 97 16.87 2.13 6.82
CA LEU A 97 18.15 1.52 6.42
C LEU A 97 19.34 2.07 7.20
N TRP A 98 19.30 3.34 7.62
CA TRP A 98 20.34 3.88 8.49
C TRP A 98 20.32 3.24 9.87
N HIS A 99 19.14 3.06 10.46
CA HIS A 99 18.98 2.40 11.77
C HIS A 99 19.50 0.97 11.77
N LEU A 100 19.25 0.19 10.71
CA LEU A 100 19.72 -1.20 10.59
C LEU A 100 21.23 -1.37 10.64
N ASP A 101 21.98 -0.32 10.30
CA ASP A 101 23.44 -0.38 10.23
C ASP A 101 24.15 0.21 11.42
N GLN A 102 23.40 0.82 12.34
CA GLN A 102 23.93 1.09 13.66
C GLN A 102 24.13 -0.27 14.33
N ARG A 103 25.39 -0.75 14.37
CA ARG A 103 25.78 -1.95 15.14
C ARG A 103 25.63 -1.65 16.63
N GLY A 104 24.39 -1.62 17.11
CA GLY A 104 24.03 -1.61 18.50
C GLY A 104 23.05 -2.75 18.77
N PRO A 105 22.87 -3.19 20.03
CA PRO A 105 21.74 -4.03 20.34
C PRO A 105 20.50 -3.28 19.85
N VAL A 106 19.77 -3.88 18.91
CA VAL A 106 18.34 -3.61 18.79
C VAL A 106 17.83 -4.00 20.16
N ILE A 107 17.69 -3.01 21.04
CA ILE A 107 17.06 -3.26 22.32
C ILE A 107 15.67 -3.67 21.90
N HIS A 108 15.38 -4.97 22.01
CA HIS A 108 14.03 -5.47 22.00
C HIS A 108 13.34 -4.76 23.16
N MET A 109 12.86 -3.55 22.93
CA MET A 109 11.88 -2.90 23.77
C MET A 109 10.57 -3.59 23.44
N MET A 110 10.47 -4.84 23.90
CA MET A 110 9.19 -5.43 24.20
C MET A 110 8.72 -4.73 25.47
N GLY A 111 7.91 -3.68 25.31
CA GLY A 111 6.75 -3.61 26.18
C GLY A 111 6.02 -4.93 25.98
N SER A 112 5.75 -5.66 27.07
CA SER A 112 4.93 -6.85 26.92
C SER A 112 3.63 -6.41 26.25
N ALA A 113 3.11 -7.17 25.29
CA ALA A 113 1.79 -6.89 24.68
C ALA A 113 0.64 -6.88 25.71
N MET A 114 0.95 -7.04 27.01
CA MET A 114 0.05 -7.03 28.16
C MET A 114 0.09 -5.71 28.93
N ASP A 115 1.05 -4.81 28.71
CA ASP A 115 1.06 -3.46 29.30
C ASP A 115 0.28 -2.52 28.38
N VAL A 116 -1.04 -2.68 28.39
CA VAL A 116 -1.97 -1.71 27.80
C VAL A 116 -1.87 -0.44 28.64
N ARG A 117 -1.04 0.49 28.19
CA ARG A 117 -0.96 1.83 28.73
C ARG A 117 -2.14 2.63 28.15
N ASP A 118 -2.98 3.20 29.02
CA ASP A 118 -4.09 4.12 28.65
C ASP A 118 -3.57 5.48 28.15
N PHE A 119 -2.56 5.49 27.27
CA PHE A 119 -2.06 6.73 26.69
C PHE A 119 -2.82 7.00 25.39
N PRO A 120 -3.21 8.27 25.12
CA PRO A 120 -3.57 8.66 23.77
C PRO A 120 -2.36 8.32 22.89
N TRP A 121 -2.58 7.55 21.84
CA TRP A 121 -1.54 7.29 20.86
C TRP A 121 -1.14 8.63 20.23
N GLU A 122 0.17 8.88 20.16
CA GLU A 122 0.72 10.10 19.57
C GLU A 122 1.89 9.71 18.67
N ILE A 123 1.94 10.29 17.47
CA ILE A 123 3.11 10.17 16.60
C ILE A 123 4.22 10.99 17.22
N ALA A 124 5.41 10.42 17.35
CA ALA A 124 6.57 11.14 17.86
C ALA A 124 6.78 12.44 17.03
N PRO A 125 7.01 13.61 17.65
CA PRO A 125 6.98 14.90 16.94
C PRO A 125 7.88 14.97 15.71
N ASP A 126 9.02 14.30 15.75
CA ASP A 126 10.01 14.21 14.67
C ASP A 126 9.59 13.28 13.52
N LEU A 127 8.61 12.40 13.74
CA LEU A 127 8.05 11.46 12.78
C LEU A 127 6.70 11.92 12.20
N VAL A 128 6.10 13.00 12.74
CA VAL A 128 4.86 13.62 12.21
C VAL A 128 5.00 13.99 10.73
N VAL A 129 6.18 14.43 10.28
CA VAL A 129 6.38 14.78 8.87
C VAL A 129 6.28 13.56 7.93
N VAL A 130 6.51 12.35 8.44
CA VAL A 130 6.40 11.10 7.68
C VAL A 130 5.02 10.45 7.84
N PHE A 131 4.43 10.47 9.03
CA PHE A 131 3.21 9.71 9.32
C PHE A 131 1.96 10.57 9.55
N GLY A 132 2.11 11.89 9.71
CA GLY A 132 1.04 12.80 10.08
C GLY A 132 0.00 13.02 8.98
N ALA A 133 -1.21 13.40 9.43
CA ALA A 133 -2.35 13.75 8.59
C ALA A 133 -2.25 15.12 7.93
N ASP A 134 -1.77 16.12 8.69
CA ASP A 134 -2.06 17.54 8.42
C ASP A 134 -1.09 18.19 7.42
N ALA A 135 -0.47 17.39 6.56
CA ALA A 135 0.54 17.89 5.63
C ALA A 135 -0.02 18.83 4.55
N GLU A 136 -1.29 18.66 4.18
CA GLU A 136 -1.98 19.56 3.24
C GLU A 136 -2.22 20.95 3.84
N GLU A 137 -2.32 21.05 5.17
CA GLU A 137 -2.58 22.30 5.89
C GLU A 137 -1.30 23.01 6.32
N ASP A 138 -0.13 22.41 6.08
CA ASP A 138 1.14 22.88 6.62
C ASP A 138 2.08 23.44 5.53
N PRO A 139 2.21 24.77 5.43
CA PRO A 139 3.06 25.41 4.41
C PRO A 139 4.55 25.04 4.51
N GLY A 140 5.02 24.61 5.68
CA GLY A 140 6.41 24.23 5.93
C GLY A 140 6.68 22.72 5.79
N TYR A 141 5.69 21.95 5.31
CA TYR A 141 5.79 20.49 5.18
C TYR A 141 7.03 20.03 4.40
N TRP A 142 7.25 20.57 3.21
CA TRP A 142 8.36 20.17 2.34
C TRP A 142 9.73 20.44 2.99
N ASP A 143 9.89 21.62 3.62
CA ASP A 143 11.12 21.99 4.32
C ASP A 143 11.41 21.07 5.50
N ARG A 144 10.37 20.69 6.26
CA ARG A 144 10.54 19.74 7.38
C ARG A 144 10.84 18.34 6.89
N LEU A 145 10.27 17.91 5.75
CA LEU A 145 10.53 16.59 5.19
C LEU A 145 11.97 16.50 4.68
N ASP A 146 12.43 17.54 3.97
CA ASP A 146 13.83 17.67 3.55
C ASP A 146 14.77 17.71 4.76
N ALA A 147 14.43 18.48 5.81
CA ALA A 147 15.20 18.50 7.04
C ALA A 147 15.23 17.13 7.74
N PHE A 148 14.14 16.36 7.71
CA PHE A 148 14.09 15.01 8.24
C PHE A 148 15.00 14.07 7.42
N ASP A 149 14.91 14.11 6.09
CA ASP A 149 15.72 13.29 5.19
C ASP A 149 17.23 13.58 5.33
N ARG A 150 17.61 14.86 5.41
CA ARG A 150 19.01 15.31 5.56
C ARG A 150 19.66 14.92 6.89
N ARG A 151 18.89 14.65 7.95
CA ARG A 151 19.43 14.14 9.22
C ARG A 151 20.00 12.72 9.09
N THR A 152 19.66 12.00 8.01
CA THR A 152 20.16 10.66 7.75
C THR A 152 21.44 10.72 6.90
N PRO A 153 22.61 10.32 7.44
CA PRO A 153 23.87 10.36 6.70
C PRO A 153 23.79 9.62 5.34
N ALA A 154 24.11 10.34 4.26
CA ALA A 154 24.10 9.78 2.92
C ALA A 154 25.18 8.68 2.77
N LYS A 155 24.77 7.50 2.31
CA LYS A 155 25.69 6.40 1.96
C LYS A 155 25.36 5.96 0.54
N ARG A 156 26.24 6.27 -0.42
CA ARG A 156 26.05 6.03 -1.87
C ARG A 156 25.56 4.61 -2.22
N ARG A 157 26.02 3.57 -1.51
CA ARG A 157 25.59 2.17 -1.74
C ARG A 157 24.13 1.88 -1.35
N ARG A 158 23.45 2.78 -0.62
CA ARG A 158 22.06 2.60 -0.15
C ARG A 158 21.05 3.43 -0.91
N GLU A 159 21.48 4.51 -1.54
CA GLU A 159 20.59 5.32 -2.36
C GLU A 159 19.96 4.46 -3.48
N GLU A 160 20.70 3.49 -4.02
CA GLU A 160 20.13 2.49 -4.93
C GLU A 160 19.01 1.66 -4.28
N ALA A 161 19.22 1.15 -3.07
CA ALA A 161 18.20 0.36 -2.36
C ALA A 161 16.97 1.21 -1.99
N VAL A 162 17.19 2.47 -1.62
CA VAL A 162 16.14 3.45 -1.33
C VAL A 162 15.31 3.72 -2.58
N ASN A 163 15.97 3.94 -3.72
CA ASN A 163 15.30 4.18 -4.99
C ASN A 163 14.47 2.96 -5.41
N ASP A 164 15.04 1.75 -5.32
CA ASP A 164 14.31 0.51 -5.57
C ASP A 164 13.09 0.36 -4.63
N MET A 165 13.26 0.59 -3.32
CA MET A 165 12.15 0.54 -2.37
C MET A 165 11.06 1.58 -2.67
N THR A 166 11.44 2.80 -3.06
CA THR A 166 10.51 3.85 -3.47
C THR A 166 9.74 3.44 -4.73
N CYS A 167 10.43 2.83 -5.70
CA CYS A 167 9.81 2.28 -6.91
C CYS A 167 8.87 1.12 -6.58
N HIS A 168 9.22 0.24 -5.63
CA HIS A 168 8.32 -0.81 -5.14
C HIS A 168 7.07 -0.24 -4.47
N CYS A 169 7.19 0.82 -3.66
CA CYS A 169 6.04 1.51 -3.09
C CYS A 169 5.14 2.09 -4.18
N LEU A 170 5.73 2.79 -5.16
CA LEU A 170 5.02 3.32 -6.31
C LEU A 170 4.27 2.23 -7.09
N LEU A 171 4.95 1.12 -7.39
CA LEU A 171 4.35 -0.03 -8.09
C LEU A 171 3.16 -0.55 -7.32
N PHE A 172 3.32 -0.81 -6.03
CA PHE A 172 2.25 -1.37 -5.20
C PHE A 172 1.04 -0.42 -5.16
N LEU A 173 1.26 0.87 -4.91
CA LEU A 173 0.20 1.88 -4.85
C LEU A 173 -0.56 1.99 -6.18
N ALA A 174 0.16 2.10 -7.30
CA ALA A 174 -0.48 2.20 -8.61
C ALA A 174 -1.26 0.94 -8.98
N LEU A 175 -0.74 -0.25 -8.61
CA LEU A 175 -1.41 -1.52 -8.85
C LEU A 175 -2.64 -1.73 -7.96
N HIS A 176 -2.62 -1.22 -6.73
CA HIS A 176 -3.77 -1.25 -5.82
C HIS A 176 -4.92 -0.40 -6.38
N GLU A 177 -4.64 0.85 -6.78
CA GLU A 177 -5.65 1.70 -7.41
C GLU A 177 -6.14 1.13 -8.76
N LEU A 178 -5.23 0.53 -9.54
CA LEU A 178 -5.59 -0.18 -10.76
C LEU A 178 -6.54 -1.35 -10.48
N ALA A 179 -6.33 -2.10 -9.40
CA ALA A 179 -7.20 -3.20 -9.03
C ALA A 179 -8.62 -2.71 -8.73
N HIS A 180 -8.79 -1.56 -8.05
CA HIS A 180 -10.10 -0.93 -7.87
C HIS A 180 -10.81 -0.62 -9.20
N ILE A 181 -10.07 -0.14 -10.20
CA ILE A 181 -10.61 0.15 -11.53
C ILE A 181 -10.98 -1.16 -12.24
N ALA A 182 -10.07 -2.12 -12.28
CA ALA A 182 -10.24 -3.37 -13.00
C ALA A 182 -11.39 -4.21 -12.45
N GLN A 183 -11.63 -4.17 -11.14
CA GLN A 183 -12.71 -4.88 -10.46
C GLN A 183 -14.01 -4.08 -10.34
N GLY A 184 -14.07 -2.86 -10.87
CA GLY A 184 -15.28 -2.04 -10.82
C GLY A 184 -15.73 -1.68 -9.39
N HIS A 185 -14.79 -1.57 -8.43
CA HIS A 185 -15.10 -1.32 -7.02
C HIS A 185 -15.90 -0.02 -6.81
N ASP A 186 -15.67 1.01 -7.63
CA ASP A 186 -16.44 2.26 -7.56
C ASP A 186 -17.93 2.07 -7.94
N GLN A 187 -18.20 1.29 -8.99
CA GLN A 187 -19.57 0.95 -9.39
C GLN A 187 -20.24 0.16 -8.27
N LEU A 188 -19.54 -0.82 -7.71
CA LEU A 188 -20.02 -1.63 -6.60
C LEU A 188 -20.35 -0.77 -5.36
N ALA A 189 -19.48 0.18 -5.01
CA ALA A 189 -19.73 1.13 -3.93
C ALA A 189 -20.95 2.02 -4.17
N ARG A 190 -21.17 2.47 -5.42
CA ARG A 190 -22.35 3.25 -5.83
C ARG A 190 -23.64 2.43 -5.73
N LEU A 191 -23.64 1.19 -6.23
CA LEU A 191 -24.78 0.28 -6.15
C LEU A 191 -25.19 0.04 -4.70
N ALA A 192 -24.22 -0.27 -3.84
CA ALA A 192 -24.45 -0.44 -2.40
C ALA A 192 -25.02 0.82 -1.75
N GLY A 193 -24.48 2.00 -2.07
CA GLY A 193 -24.99 3.28 -1.56
C GLY A 193 -26.43 3.60 -1.99
N SER A 194 -26.86 3.07 -3.13
CA SER A 194 -28.24 3.21 -3.63
C SER A 194 -29.23 2.15 -3.10
N GLY A 195 -28.74 1.17 -2.33
CA GLY A 195 -29.56 0.05 -1.85
C GLY A 195 -29.95 -0.93 -2.95
N ASP A 196 -29.11 -1.11 -3.97
CA ASP A 196 -29.38 -2.02 -5.08
C ASP A 196 -29.61 -3.46 -4.57
N PRO A 197 -30.71 -4.13 -4.96
CA PRO A 197 -31.07 -5.45 -4.45
C PRO A 197 -30.09 -6.56 -4.84
N ARG A 198 -29.19 -6.32 -5.81
CA ARG A 198 -28.10 -7.24 -6.16
C ARG A 198 -27.01 -7.28 -5.10
N ILE A 199 -26.90 -6.23 -4.28
CA ILE A 199 -26.02 -6.20 -3.12
C ILE A 199 -26.76 -6.81 -1.94
N ARG A 200 -26.16 -7.84 -1.32
CA ARG A 200 -26.85 -8.55 -0.24
C ARG A 200 -27.10 -7.61 0.95
N PRO A 201 -28.30 -7.66 1.57
CA PRO A 201 -28.65 -6.79 2.69
C PRO A 201 -27.78 -6.95 3.95
N ASP A 202 -27.08 -8.09 4.09
CA ASP A 202 -26.20 -8.40 5.23
C ASP A 202 -24.76 -7.90 5.06
N LEU A 203 -24.42 -7.39 3.87
CA LEU A 203 -23.15 -6.76 3.58
C LEU A 203 -23.28 -5.25 3.72
N ASP A 204 -23.08 -4.75 4.93
CA ASP A 204 -23.06 -3.30 5.17
C ASP A 204 -21.93 -2.61 4.36
N GLN A 205 -22.04 -1.29 4.20
CA GLN A 205 -21.10 -0.51 3.40
C GLN A 205 -19.65 -0.62 3.91
N THR A 206 -19.45 -0.81 5.21
CA THR A 206 -18.14 -0.95 5.83
C THR A 206 -17.49 -2.28 5.45
N ARG A 207 -18.23 -3.40 5.59
CA ARG A 207 -17.77 -4.74 5.24
C ARG A 207 -17.50 -4.85 3.75
N LEU A 208 -18.35 -4.24 2.92
CA LEU A 208 -18.14 -4.17 1.47
C LEU A 208 -16.84 -3.42 1.13
N ARG A 209 -16.62 -2.22 1.69
CA ARG A 209 -15.38 -1.45 1.50
C ARG A 209 -14.14 -2.22 1.95
N ARG A 210 -14.23 -2.92 3.08
CA ARG A 210 -13.15 -3.77 3.56
C ARG A 210 -12.81 -4.89 2.59
N GLY A 211 -13.82 -5.60 2.07
CA GLY A 211 -13.61 -6.64 1.06
C GLY A 211 -12.95 -6.10 -0.21
N MET A 212 -13.39 -4.93 -0.69
CA MET A 212 -12.81 -4.26 -1.87
C MET A 212 -11.33 -3.89 -1.66
N GLU A 213 -10.96 -3.36 -0.50
CA GLU A 213 -9.55 -3.03 -0.18
C GLU A 213 -8.67 -4.29 -0.09
N VAL A 214 -9.17 -5.37 0.53
CA VAL A 214 -8.45 -6.64 0.61
C VAL A 214 -8.25 -7.24 -0.78
N GLN A 215 -9.29 -7.27 -1.60
CA GLN A 215 -9.20 -7.79 -2.96
C GLN A 215 -8.20 -6.95 -3.79
N ALA A 216 -8.21 -5.63 -3.64
CA ALA A 216 -7.24 -4.76 -4.30
C ALA A 216 -5.80 -5.04 -3.85
N ASP A 217 -5.55 -5.27 -2.56
CA ASP A 217 -4.23 -5.66 -2.04
C ASP A 217 -3.74 -7.01 -2.59
N ILE A 218 -4.64 -8.01 -2.66
CA ILE A 218 -4.33 -9.34 -3.24
C ILE A 218 -3.91 -9.18 -4.70
N LEU A 219 -4.73 -8.51 -5.51
CA LEU A 219 -4.46 -8.32 -6.94
C LEU A 219 -3.20 -7.50 -7.20
N ALA A 220 -2.96 -6.46 -6.38
CA ALA A 220 -1.73 -5.67 -6.43
C ALA A 220 -0.50 -6.54 -6.11
N GLY A 221 -0.56 -7.35 -5.06
CA GLY A 221 0.51 -8.26 -4.67
C GLY A 221 0.84 -9.30 -5.75
N GLN A 222 -0.19 -9.93 -6.33
CA GLN A 222 -0.01 -10.90 -7.44
C GLN A 222 0.61 -10.22 -8.66
N THR A 223 0.10 -9.07 -9.05
CA THR A 223 0.58 -8.34 -10.24
C THR A 223 2.01 -7.86 -10.03
N LEU A 224 2.33 -7.33 -8.85
CA LEU A 224 3.67 -6.94 -8.47
C LEU A 224 4.63 -8.13 -8.58
N ALA A 225 4.29 -9.27 -7.98
CA ALA A 225 5.13 -10.47 -8.05
C ALA A 225 5.41 -10.91 -9.50
N ARG A 226 4.41 -10.85 -10.38
CA ARG A 226 4.57 -11.14 -11.82
C ARG A 226 5.54 -10.16 -12.49
N ILE A 227 5.41 -8.86 -12.23
CA ILE A 227 6.33 -7.84 -12.75
C ILE A 227 7.76 -8.11 -12.29
N LEU A 228 7.94 -8.36 -10.99
CA LEU A 228 9.26 -8.55 -10.39
C LEU A 228 9.96 -9.84 -10.87
N LEU A 229 9.19 -10.88 -11.20
CA LEU A 229 9.73 -12.13 -11.75
C LEU A 229 10.06 -12.02 -13.23
N LEU A 230 9.13 -11.48 -14.02
CA LEU A 230 9.20 -11.55 -15.48
C LEU A 230 9.99 -10.39 -16.09
N ALA A 231 10.02 -9.24 -15.40
CA ALA A 231 10.56 -8.02 -15.97
C ALA A 231 11.11 -7.02 -14.93
N PRO A 232 12.00 -7.43 -14.00
CA PRO A 232 12.53 -6.51 -12.98
C PRO A 232 13.27 -5.31 -13.58
N GLY A 233 13.96 -5.51 -14.71
CA GLY A 233 14.64 -4.43 -15.44
C GLY A 233 13.69 -3.47 -16.18
N GLN A 234 12.44 -3.86 -16.41
CA GLN A 234 11.42 -2.95 -16.92
C GLN A 234 10.88 -2.10 -15.78
N ALA A 235 10.73 -2.64 -14.57
CA ALA A 235 10.18 -1.94 -13.41
C ALA A 235 10.99 -0.75 -12.85
N GLY A 236 12.04 -0.29 -13.55
CA GLY A 236 12.91 0.81 -13.11
C GLY A 236 13.88 0.42 -11.98
N LEU A 237 13.97 -0.88 -11.65
CA LEU A 237 14.76 -1.37 -10.53
C LEU A 237 16.24 -1.55 -10.93
N ALA A 238 17.13 -1.08 -10.08
CA ALA A 238 18.56 -1.29 -10.22
C ALA A 238 18.96 -2.74 -9.87
N ALA A 239 18.31 -3.33 -8.86
CA ALA A 239 18.51 -4.74 -8.55
C ALA A 239 17.95 -5.64 -9.66
N LYS A 240 18.80 -6.57 -10.13
CA LYS A 240 18.41 -7.57 -11.15
C LYS A 240 18.33 -8.99 -10.61
N ARG A 241 18.88 -9.22 -9.41
CA ARG A 241 18.86 -10.52 -8.74
C ARG A 241 17.51 -10.73 -8.06
N PRO A 242 16.75 -11.79 -8.39
CA PRO A 242 15.41 -12.01 -7.82
C PRO A 242 15.39 -11.99 -6.30
N ASP A 243 16.34 -12.62 -5.62
CA ASP A 243 16.41 -12.60 -4.17
C ASP A 243 16.58 -11.18 -3.59
N VAL A 244 17.39 -10.33 -4.22
CA VAL A 244 17.57 -8.94 -3.79
C VAL A 244 16.31 -8.11 -4.06
N VAL A 245 15.71 -8.26 -5.24
CA VAL A 245 14.47 -7.56 -5.64
C VAL A 245 13.34 -7.90 -4.68
N PHE A 246 13.15 -9.18 -4.38
CA PHE A 246 12.08 -9.62 -3.51
C PHE A 246 12.33 -9.27 -2.04
N GLY A 247 13.57 -9.27 -1.58
CA GLY A 247 13.90 -8.71 -0.27
C GLY A 247 13.60 -7.21 -0.15
N ARG A 248 13.97 -6.42 -1.17
CA ARG A 248 13.62 -4.99 -1.23
C ARG A 248 12.10 -4.78 -1.29
N SER A 249 11.38 -5.62 -2.03
CA SER A 249 9.91 -5.59 -2.10
C SER A 249 9.27 -5.88 -0.74
N GLY A 250 9.68 -6.95 -0.05
CA GLY A 250 9.15 -7.28 1.28
C GLY A 250 9.37 -6.14 2.30
N PHE A 251 10.54 -5.51 2.26
CA PHE A 251 10.85 -4.33 3.06
C PHE A 251 9.92 -3.15 2.71
N ALA A 252 9.82 -2.82 1.42
CA ALA A 252 9.06 -1.69 0.91
C ALA A 252 7.56 -1.83 1.19
N THR A 253 6.97 -3.01 0.99
CA THR A 253 5.56 -3.27 1.29
C THR A 253 5.27 -3.13 2.79
N ALA A 254 6.15 -3.65 3.66
CA ALA A 254 6.02 -3.48 5.10
C ALA A 254 6.10 -2.00 5.53
N MET A 255 7.05 -1.26 4.95
CA MET A 255 7.21 0.17 5.17
C MET A 255 5.99 0.95 4.69
N LEU A 256 5.47 0.63 3.50
CA LEU A 256 4.32 1.28 2.91
C LEU A 256 3.08 1.13 3.79
N PHE A 257 2.75 -0.10 4.22
CA PHE A 257 1.61 -0.32 5.09
C PHE A 257 1.79 0.37 6.45
N GLY A 258 2.99 0.35 7.02
CA GLY A 258 3.26 1.11 8.25
C GLY A 258 3.05 2.62 8.12
N MET A 259 3.47 3.19 6.98
CA MET A 259 3.29 4.61 6.68
C MET A 259 1.83 4.97 6.47
N TYR A 260 1.12 4.25 5.60
CA TYR A 260 -0.27 4.55 5.25
C TYR A 260 -1.23 4.29 6.40
N ASP A 261 -1.01 3.25 7.19
CA ASP A 261 -1.97 2.90 8.22
C ASP A 261 -1.85 3.80 9.45
N THR A 262 -0.67 4.38 9.73
CA THR A 262 -0.52 5.45 10.73
C THR A 262 -1.24 6.73 10.30
N HIS A 263 -1.20 7.06 9.00
CA HIS A 263 -1.99 8.14 8.44
C HIS A 263 -3.49 7.83 8.44
N ARG A 264 -3.88 6.61 8.06
CA ARG A 264 -5.28 6.17 8.11
C ARG A 264 -5.81 6.16 9.53
N LYS A 265 -4.98 6.02 10.58
CA LYS A 265 -5.41 6.23 11.97
C LYS A 265 -5.63 7.68 12.37
N THR A 266 -4.81 8.60 11.85
CA THR A 266 -4.92 10.03 12.17
C THR A 266 -6.09 10.67 11.45
N VAL A 267 -6.36 10.23 10.22
CA VAL A 267 -7.40 10.79 9.34
C VAL A 267 -8.70 10.00 9.36
N TYR A 268 -8.63 8.66 9.51
CA TYR A 268 -9.80 7.78 9.45
C TYR A 268 -10.02 7.03 10.75
N GLU A 269 -11.29 6.87 11.09
CA GLU A 269 -11.76 6.05 12.18
C GLU A 269 -11.40 4.58 11.87
N TYR A 270 -10.20 4.10 12.21
CA TYR A 270 -9.91 2.65 12.27
C TYR A 270 -10.96 1.91 13.12
N ASP A 271 -11.57 2.64 14.05
CA ASP A 271 -12.75 2.29 14.83
C ASP A 271 -14.00 1.99 13.98
N THR A 272 -14.08 2.37 12.71
CA THR A 272 -15.15 1.92 11.81
C THR A 272 -14.95 0.50 11.32
N GLY A 273 -13.72 -0.01 11.33
CA GLY A 273 -13.39 -1.35 10.82
C GLY A 273 -13.38 -1.46 9.28
N ILE A 274 -13.38 -0.33 8.55
CA ILE A 274 -13.32 -0.31 7.07
C ILE A 274 -11.99 -0.87 6.56
N TYR A 275 -10.88 -0.55 7.24
CA TYR A 275 -9.55 -0.91 6.78
C TYR A 275 -8.98 -2.12 7.55
N PRO A 276 -8.47 -3.15 6.84
CA PRO A 276 -7.76 -4.25 7.49
C PRO A 276 -6.51 -3.77 8.23
N HIS A 277 -6.04 -4.58 9.17
CA HIS A 277 -4.79 -4.30 9.87
C HIS A 277 -3.59 -4.40 8.91
N PRO A 278 -2.54 -3.56 9.04
CA PRO A 278 -1.35 -3.58 8.17
C PRO A 278 -0.71 -4.97 8.02
N ILE A 279 -0.64 -5.72 9.11
CA ILE A 279 -0.15 -7.11 9.08
C ILE A 279 -1.00 -8.01 8.18
N ILE A 280 -2.33 -7.86 8.19
CA ILE A 280 -3.24 -8.67 7.37
C ILE A 280 -3.01 -8.34 5.90
N ARG A 281 -2.88 -7.04 5.56
CA ARG A 281 -2.58 -6.57 4.20
C ARG A 281 -1.22 -7.07 3.71
N TYR A 282 -0.20 -7.07 4.58
CA TYR A 282 1.11 -7.65 4.29
C TYR A 282 1.03 -9.15 4.03
N GLU A 283 0.35 -9.91 4.89
CA GLU A 283 0.19 -11.35 4.73
C GLU A 283 -0.52 -11.68 3.40
N PHE A 284 -1.60 -10.98 3.04
CA PHE A 284 -2.25 -11.16 1.74
C PHE A 284 -1.32 -10.86 0.56
N SER A 285 -0.54 -9.78 0.66
CA SER A 285 0.44 -9.43 -0.37
C SER A 285 1.54 -10.50 -0.50
N TYR A 286 1.97 -11.06 0.62
CA TYR A 286 2.98 -12.12 0.67
C TYR A 286 2.45 -13.47 0.19
N GLU A 287 1.26 -13.90 0.60
CA GLU A 287 0.60 -15.12 0.10
C GLU A 287 0.35 -15.02 -1.41
N SER A 288 -0.06 -13.85 -1.90
CA SER A 288 -0.22 -13.57 -3.33
C SER A 288 1.08 -13.75 -4.12
N LEU A 289 2.19 -13.31 -3.53
CA LEU A 289 3.52 -13.51 -4.09
C LEU A 289 3.91 -14.99 -4.11
N GLN A 290 3.64 -15.74 -3.05
CA GLN A 290 3.89 -17.18 -3.00
C GLN A 290 3.09 -17.93 -4.07
N HIS A 291 1.82 -17.56 -4.25
CA HIS A 291 0.95 -18.14 -5.27
C HIS A 291 1.55 -17.96 -6.68
N VAL A 292 2.02 -16.76 -7.03
CA VAL A 292 2.66 -16.52 -8.33
C VAL A 292 3.95 -17.33 -8.48
N LEU A 293 4.77 -17.45 -7.44
CA LEU A 293 5.98 -18.27 -7.48
C LEU A 293 5.68 -19.76 -7.71
N GLU A 294 4.56 -20.23 -7.16
CA GLU A 294 4.04 -21.59 -7.37
C GLU A 294 3.60 -21.82 -8.81
N GLU A 295 2.75 -20.95 -9.34
CA GLU A 295 2.25 -21.02 -10.72
C GLU A 295 3.40 -21.07 -11.73
N GLN A 296 4.44 -20.26 -11.51
CA GLN A 296 5.59 -20.14 -12.41
C GLN A 296 6.66 -21.22 -12.21
N ARG A 297 6.48 -22.15 -11.25
CA ARG A 297 7.46 -23.22 -10.91
C ARG A 297 8.89 -22.70 -10.76
N HIS A 298 9.05 -21.52 -10.17
CA HIS A 298 10.33 -20.82 -10.20
C HIS A 298 11.42 -21.61 -9.45
N GLU A 299 12.54 -21.92 -10.13
CA GLU A 299 13.59 -22.81 -9.61
C GLU A 299 14.23 -22.32 -8.30
N ARG A 300 14.16 -21.02 -8.03
CA ARG A 300 14.70 -20.39 -6.81
C ARG A 300 13.62 -19.95 -5.83
N ARG A 301 12.39 -20.46 -5.95
CA ARG A 301 11.23 -20.12 -5.10
C ARG A 301 11.61 -19.97 -3.62
N GLN A 302 12.19 -21.00 -3.02
CA GLN A 302 12.57 -20.98 -1.59
C GLN A 302 13.49 -19.81 -1.22
N ARG A 303 14.45 -19.47 -2.09
CA ARG A 303 15.36 -18.33 -1.84
C ARG A 303 14.65 -17.00 -1.95
N VAL A 304 13.71 -16.89 -2.89
CA VAL A 304 12.91 -15.67 -3.11
C VAL A 304 11.94 -15.46 -1.94
N GLU A 305 11.26 -16.51 -1.50
CA GLU A 305 10.41 -16.50 -0.31
C GLU A 305 11.20 -16.09 0.93
N GLN A 306 12.34 -16.74 1.16
CA GLN A 306 13.23 -16.40 2.28
C GLN A 306 13.73 -14.96 2.20
N ALA A 307 14.02 -14.45 1.00
CA ALA A 307 14.49 -13.07 0.86
C ALA A 307 13.38 -12.05 1.15
N SER A 308 12.17 -12.26 0.63
CA SER A 308 11.00 -11.41 0.94
C SER A 308 10.72 -11.40 2.44
N TRP A 309 10.82 -12.58 3.06
CA TRP A 309 10.70 -12.76 4.50
C TRP A 309 11.72 -11.95 5.29
N LEU A 310 13.01 -12.07 4.95
CA LEU A 310 14.09 -11.33 5.59
C LEU A 310 13.95 -9.82 5.39
N GLY A 311 13.54 -9.36 4.20
CA GLY A 311 13.33 -7.95 3.92
C GLY A 311 12.25 -7.33 4.80
N TRP A 312 11.16 -8.03 5.03
CA TRP A 312 10.16 -7.61 6.00
C TRP A 312 10.72 -7.61 7.42
N GLN A 313 11.44 -8.67 7.86
CA GLN A 313 12.04 -8.74 9.19
C GLN A 313 12.95 -7.54 9.46
N ASP A 314 13.79 -7.21 8.49
CA ASP A 314 14.68 -6.06 8.53
C ASP A 314 13.90 -4.75 8.69
N CYS A 315 12.79 -4.58 7.96
CA CYS A 315 11.93 -3.40 8.10
C CYS A 315 11.37 -3.27 9.52
N ILE A 316 10.93 -4.37 10.12
CA ILE A 316 10.37 -4.38 11.48
C ILE A 316 11.44 -4.09 12.52
N VAL A 317 12.63 -4.66 12.36
CA VAL A 317 13.78 -4.36 13.21
C VAL A 317 14.12 -2.87 13.13
N ALA A 318 14.11 -2.29 11.92
CA ALA A 318 14.36 -0.88 11.70
C ALA A 318 13.30 0.02 12.34
N PHE A 319 12.02 -0.34 12.22
CA PHE A 319 10.91 0.36 12.86
C PHE A 319 11.02 0.33 14.38
N ASN A 320 11.37 -0.81 14.97
CA ASN A 320 11.56 -0.93 16.42
C ASN A 320 12.76 -0.11 16.92
N ALA A 321 13.77 0.12 16.08
CA ALA A 321 14.89 0.99 16.38
C ALA A 321 14.54 2.49 16.25
N MET A 322 13.45 2.82 15.56
CA MET A 322 12.94 4.16 15.31
C MET A 322 11.86 4.51 16.35
N GLU A 323 12.28 4.66 17.62
CA GLU A 323 11.50 5.06 18.81
C GLU A 323 10.21 4.28 19.17
N PHE A 324 10.04 4.00 20.48
CA PHE A 324 8.95 3.21 21.06
C PHE A 324 7.54 3.83 20.89
N ALA A 325 7.44 5.15 20.73
CA ALA A 325 6.17 5.87 20.79
C ALA A 325 5.34 5.83 19.49
N CYS A 326 5.94 5.53 18.33
CA CYS A 326 5.24 5.68 17.06
C CYS A 326 4.27 4.54 16.70
N LEU A 327 4.37 3.39 17.37
CA LEU A 327 3.80 2.14 16.86
C LEU A 327 2.96 1.38 17.89
N ASP A 328 2.88 1.87 19.12
CA ASP A 328 1.91 1.42 20.11
C ASP A 328 0.60 2.20 19.92
N GLY A 329 -0.42 1.51 19.43
CA GLY A 329 -1.76 2.08 19.26
C GLY A 329 -2.80 0.99 19.05
N MET A 330 -4.04 1.24 19.47
CA MET A 330 -5.18 0.32 19.32
C MET A 330 -5.56 0.19 17.83
N TYR A 331 -6.02 -0.99 17.39
CA TYR A 331 -6.50 -1.23 16.03
C TYR A 331 -7.84 -1.98 16.00
N GLY A 332 -8.88 -1.30 15.51
CA GLY A 332 -10.19 -1.84 15.16
C GLY A 332 -11.24 -1.74 16.26
N SER A 333 -12.51 -1.55 15.89
CA SER A 333 -13.62 -1.65 16.83
C SER A 333 -14.03 -3.09 17.12
N PRO A 334 -14.41 -3.41 18.36
CA PRO A 334 -15.03 -4.67 18.70
C PRO A 334 -16.43 -4.78 18.06
N PRO A 335 -16.85 -5.99 17.62
CA PRO A 335 -18.27 -6.22 17.38
C PRO A 335 -19.06 -6.02 18.67
N ALA A 336 -20.29 -5.51 18.54
CA ALA A 336 -21.22 -5.33 19.65
C ALA A 336 -21.33 -6.63 20.46
N GLY A 337 -20.90 -6.60 21.73
CA GLY A 337 -20.98 -7.72 22.67
C GLY A 337 -19.66 -8.35 23.12
N THR A 338 -18.50 -7.95 22.58
CA THR A 338 -17.19 -8.52 22.99
C THR A 338 -16.54 -7.75 24.17
N GLN A 339 -17.21 -7.82 25.33
CA GLN A 339 -16.63 -7.41 26.61
C GLN A 339 -15.76 -8.54 27.20
N GLY A 340 -14.53 -8.71 26.70
CA GLY A 340 -13.51 -9.46 27.43
C GLY A 340 -12.42 -10.05 26.55
N GLY A 341 -11.17 -9.79 26.92
CA GLY A 341 -10.03 -10.66 26.63
C GLY A 341 -9.28 -10.39 25.32
N THR A 342 -8.09 -9.79 25.47
CA THR A 342 -6.81 -10.08 24.75
C THR A 342 -6.71 -10.11 23.22
N GLY A 343 -7.80 -10.26 22.44
CA GLY A 343 -7.80 -10.08 20.98
C GLY A 343 -7.90 -8.61 20.53
N ARG A 344 -7.68 -7.69 21.47
CA ARG A 344 -7.99 -6.26 21.40
C ARG A 344 -6.83 -5.36 20.94
N TYR A 345 -5.60 -5.89 20.85
CA TYR A 345 -4.41 -5.04 20.79
C TYR A 345 -3.35 -5.67 19.88
N ILE A 346 -3.09 -5.05 18.73
CA ILE A 346 -1.99 -5.45 17.84
C ILE A 346 -1.23 -4.16 17.49
N PRO A 347 -0.20 -3.78 18.25
CA PRO A 347 0.65 -2.65 17.89
C PRO A 347 1.17 -2.76 16.45
N LEU A 348 1.48 -1.64 15.78
CA LEU A 348 2.22 -1.71 14.52
C LEU A 348 3.62 -2.32 14.73
N THR A 349 4.19 -2.21 15.94
CA THR A 349 5.42 -2.93 16.33
C THR A 349 5.26 -4.45 16.29
N THR A 350 4.01 -4.94 16.30
CA THR A 350 3.67 -6.36 16.20
C THR A 350 3.32 -6.78 14.78
N LEU A 351 3.80 -6.06 13.76
CA LEU A 351 4.21 -6.67 12.50
C LEU A 351 5.24 -7.77 12.83
N LYS A 352 4.82 -8.88 13.44
CA LYS A 352 5.56 -10.09 13.67
C LYS A 352 4.79 -11.15 12.89
N TYR A 353 5.19 -11.42 11.67
CA TYR A 353 4.69 -12.52 10.87
C TYR A 353 4.85 -13.82 11.64
N GLY A 354 3.81 -14.64 11.55
CA GLY A 354 3.65 -15.80 12.43
C GLY A 354 3.16 -15.48 13.85
N ALA A 355 3.04 -14.22 14.26
CA ALA A 355 2.22 -13.82 15.40
C ALA A 355 0.80 -13.51 14.90
N ALA A 356 -0.21 -14.32 15.14
CA ALA A 356 -0.32 -15.61 15.81
C ALA A 356 -1.69 -16.17 15.38
N SER A 357 -2.01 -17.41 15.75
CA SER A 357 -3.36 -17.99 15.69
C SER A 357 -4.53 -17.06 16.07
N ALA A 358 -4.29 -15.98 16.83
CA ALA A 358 -5.25 -14.95 17.20
C ALA A 358 -5.76 -14.07 16.04
N LEU A 359 -4.94 -13.83 15.00
CA LEU A 359 -5.32 -13.01 13.84
C LEU A 359 -5.91 -13.81 12.69
N ARG A 360 -5.60 -15.11 12.65
CA ARG A 360 -6.07 -16.03 11.62
C ARG A 360 -7.59 -16.00 11.39
N PRO A 361 -8.44 -15.91 12.44
CA PRO A 361 -9.88 -15.74 12.24
C PRO A 361 -10.24 -14.47 11.45
N ARG A 362 -9.57 -13.34 11.74
CA ARG A 362 -9.79 -12.07 11.01
C ARG A 362 -9.29 -12.15 9.57
N MET A 363 -8.14 -12.78 9.33
CA MET A 363 -7.65 -13.01 7.96
C MET A 363 -8.61 -13.89 7.16
N ILE A 364 -9.15 -14.96 7.76
CA ILE A 364 -10.15 -15.82 7.11
C ILE A 364 -11.42 -15.04 6.80
N GLU A 365 -11.86 -14.18 7.72
CA GLU A 365 -13.01 -13.30 7.50
C GLU A 365 -12.77 -12.31 6.35
N ASP A 366 -11.62 -11.63 6.34
CA ASP A 366 -11.23 -10.66 5.32
C ASP A 366 -11.07 -11.31 3.94
N SER A 367 -10.48 -12.50 3.89
CA SER A 367 -10.39 -13.30 2.66
C SER A 367 -11.78 -13.66 2.14
N ARG A 368 -12.69 -14.11 3.02
CA ARG A 368 -14.08 -14.42 2.61
C ARG A 368 -14.84 -13.20 2.11
N LEU A 369 -14.57 -12.03 2.68
CA LEU A 369 -15.13 -10.76 2.20
C LEU A 369 -14.59 -10.42 0.80
N ALA A 370 -13.29 -10.62 0.55
CA ALA A 370 -12.71 -10.43 -0.78
C ALA A 370 -13.32 -11.41 -1.81
N ASP A 371 -13.42 -12.70 -1.49
CA ASP A 371 -14.05 -13.73 -2.35
C ASP A 371 -15.55 -13.43 -2.59
N GLU A 372 -16.20 -12.77 -1.64
CA GLU A 372 -17.58 -12.34 -1.77
C GLU A 372 -17.72 -11.14 -2.72
N VAL A 373 -16.84 -10.15 -2.61
CA VAL A 373 -16.77 -9.02 -3.54
C VAL A 373 -16.52 -9.53 -4.95
N GLU A 374 -15.55 -10.42 -5.13
CA GLU A 374 -15.22 -11.02 -6.44
C GLU A 374 -16.45 -11.68 -7.07
N ARG A 375 -17.17 -12.54 -6.33
CA ARG A 375 -18.39 -13.19 -6.84
C ARG A 375 -19.50 -12.21 -7.20
N ILE A 376 -19.65 -11.11 -6.47
CA ILE A 376 -20.63 -10.07 -6.81
C ILE A 376 -20.24 -9.41 -8.14
N VAL A 377 -18.96 -9.06 -8.30
CA VAL A 377 -18.43 -8.45 -9.52
C VAL A 377 -18.62 -9.39 -10.73
N GLU A 378 -18.31 -10.68 -10.58
CA GLU A 378 -18.52 -11.70 -11.63
C GLU A 378 -20.00 -11.79 -12.03
N THR A 379 -20.91 -11.84 -11.05
CA THR A 379 -22.36 -11.91 -11.30
C THR A 379 -22.86 -10.68 -12.06
N LEU A 380 -22.38 -9.48 -11.70
CA LEU A 380 -22.75 -8.25 -12.39
C LEU A 380 -22.24 -8.23 -13.84
N GLY A 381 -21.04 -8.76 -14.09
CA GLY A 381 -20.47 -8.86 -15.44
C GLY A 381 -21.23 -9.81 -16.36
N ASP A 382 -21.67 -10.96 -15.83
CA ASP A 382 -22.42 -11.96 -16.60
C ASP A 382 -23.83 -11.48 -16.99
N GLU A 383 -24.51 -10.72 -16.12
CA GLU A 383 -25.83 -10.16 -16.39
C GLU A 383 -25.81 -9.08 -17.50
N GLU A 384 -24.77 -8.23 -17.52
CA GLU A 384 -24.57 -7.24 -18.58
C GLU A 384 -24.24 -7.90 -19.93
N ALA A 385 -23.49 -9.02 -19.93
CA ALA A 385 -23.19 -9.80 -21.13
C ALA A 385 -24.40 -10.62 -21.65
N GLY A 386 -25.29 -11.05 -20.75
CA GLY A 386 -26.52 -11.79 -21.10
C GLY A 386 -27.68 -10.90 -21.62
N GLY A 387 -27.62 -9.58 -21.39
CA GLY A 387 -28.63 -8.61 -21.80
C GLY A 387 -28.69 -8.32 -23.31
N THR A 388 -27.72 -8.78 -24.10
CA THR A 388 -27.74 -8.71 -25.57
C THR A 388 -28.31 -9.99 -26.18
N SER A 389 -29.61 -10.23 -26.00
CA SER A 389 -30.38 -11.11 -26.91
C SER A 389 -31.39 -10.25 -27.68
N PRO A 390 -31.28 -10.13 -29.02
CA PRO A 390 -32.32 -9.47 -29.80
C PRO A 390 -33.54 -10.40 -29.86
N GLY A 391 -34.63 -9.95 -29.24
CA GLY A 391 -35.99 -10.35 -29.62
C GLY A 391 -36.47 -9.58 -30.83
#